data_AF-A0A0C9W6J3-F1
#
_entry.id   AF-A0A0C9W6J3-F1
#
_cell.length_a   1.000
_cell.length_b   1.000
_cell.length_c   1.000
_cell.angle_alpha   90.00
_cell.angle_beta   90.00
_cell.angle_gamma   90.00
#
_symmetry.space_group_name_H-M   'P 1'
#
loop_
_entity.id
_entity.type
_entity.pdbx_description
1 polymer ?
#
loop_
_entity_poly.entity_id
_entity_poly.type
_entity_poly.pdbx_seq_one_letter_code
_entity_poly.pdbx_strand_id
1 'polypeptide(L)'
;MNANIRSRFAKRDNPFVFKHISNLPQPRGWERKIAEGPPCVVLASPGFLQTGPSRELLELWAPDARNGLIITGYSIEGTLARDIMNEPEEIMSLKGNTIQRKISVGYISFSAHVDYSQNSEFIEQVKAQHVVLVHGEQTAMGRLRAAMTARYKDRDEDVKIHTPRNLETLELSFRGERVAKVGYRHASSKAPQEEDTVSGLLVAKDYSYTLLDPRDLRDFAGLSTTIVTQRQRIVLGVGWDLVRWHLEGVCGSVEEGLDKDGVRTTRVMGAVDVKHTAEHELMLEWDSSASNDMIADSTLALITGIDKSPASVKCIRPRFFLDHATMLTRTPSR
;
A
#
# COMPACT_ATOMS: atom_id res chain seq x y z
N MET A 1 13.40 -18.12 -27.26
CA MET A 1 14.25 -19.19 -27.84
C MET A 1 15.43 -19.46 -26.92
N ASN A 2 15.75 -20.73 -26.68
CA ASN A 2 16.90 -21.12 -25.85
C ASN A 2 18.24 -20.81 -26.57
N ALA A 3 19.36 -20.95 -25.84
CA ALA A 3 20.69 -20.67 -26.37
C ALA A 3 21.05 -21.53 -27.59
N ASN A 4 20.60 -22.79 -27.61
CA ASN A 4 20.84 -23.72 -28.73
C ASN A 4 20.25 -23.18 -30.04
N ILE A 5 18.96 -22.81 -30.04
CA ILE A 5 18.31 -22.25 -31.23
C ILE A 5 19.00 -20.94 -31.65
N ARG A 6 19.32 -20.05 -30.71
CA ARG A 6 20.06 -18.80 -31.02
C ARG A 6 21.41 -19.08 -31.71
N SER A 7 22.13 -20.12 -31.30
CA SER A 7 23.40 -20.51 -31.92
C SER A 7 23.23 -20.99 -33.36
N ARG A 8 22.13 -21.69 -33.67
CA ARG A 8 21.82 -22.14 -35.04
C ARG A 8 21.50 -20.97 -35.95
N PHE A 9 20.71 -20.01 -35.46
CA PHE A 9 20.45 -18.76 -36.18
C PHE A 9 21.73 -17.99 -36.50
N ALA A 10 22.68 -17.91 -35.56
CA ALA A 10 23.97 -17.28 -35.81
C ALA A 10 24.78 -17.97 -36.94
N LYS A 11 24.59 -19.30 -37.10
CA LYS A 11 25.17 -20.09 -38.19
C LYS A 11 24.33 -20.06 -39.48
N ARG A 12 23.33 -19.18 -39.58
CA ARG A 12 22.36 -19.09 -40.69
C ARG A 12 21.56 -20.39 -40.94
N ASP A 13 21.44 -21.24 -39.93
CA ASP A 13 20.57 -22.42 -39.95
C ASP A 13 19.28 -22.11 -39.20
N ASN A 14 18.16 -21.99 -39.93
CA ASN A 14 16.85 -21.71 -39.34
C ASN A 14 16.02 -23.01 -39.25
N PRO A 15 15.86 -23.59 -38.04
CA PRO A 15 15.13 -24.85 -37.87
C PRO A 15 13.62 -24.73 -38.10
N PHE A 16 13.07 -23.51 -38.22
CA PHE A 16 11.65 -23.28 -38.52
C PHE A 16 11.36 -23.22 -40.02
N VAL A 17 12.39 -23.21 -40.87
CA VAL A 17 12.25 -23.44 -42.31
C VAL A 17 12.35 -24.94 -42.55
N PHE A 18 11.20 -25.60 -42.49
CA PHE A 18 11.14 -27.06 -42.59
C PHE A 18 11.45 -27.54 -44.02
N LYS A 19 12.26 -28.61 -44.12
CA LYS A 19 12.62 -29.23 -45.41
C LYS A 19 11.60 -30.26 -45.91
N HIS A 20 10.91 -30.92 -44.98
CA HIS A 20 10.01 -32.05 -45.25
C HIS A 20 8.59 -31.84 -44.72
N ILE A 21 8.28 -30.64 -44.21
CA ILE A 21 6.96 -30.30 -43.70
C ILE A 21 6.41 -29.18 -44.58
N SER A 22 5.28 -29.45 -45.20
CA SER A 22 4.54 -28.48 -46.01
C SER A 22 3.26 -28.08 -45.28
N ASN A 23 2.91 -26.80 -45.36
CA ASN A 23 1.58 -26.36 -44.94
C ASN A 23 0.53 -26.89 -45.91
N LEU A 24 -0.56 -27.43 -45.39
CA LEU A 24 -1.64 -27.95 -46.20
C LEU A 24 -2.72 -26.87 -46.36
N PRO A 25 -2.93 -26.32 -47.58
CA PRO A 25 -4.07 -25.45 -47.81
C PRO A 25 -5.38 -26.24 -47.62
N GLN A 26 -6.42 -25.58 -47.10
CA GLN A 26 -7.71 -26.21 -46.76
C GLN A 26 -8.84 -25.83 -47.75
N PRO A 27 -8.72 -26.14 -49.06
CA PRO A 27 -9.86 -25.99 -49.98
C PRO A 27 -10.94 -27.02 -49.63
N ARG A 28 -12.20 -26.72 -49.92
CA ARG A 28 -13.33 -27.60 -49.61
C ARG A 28 -13.10 -29.05 -50.08
N GLY A 29 -13.23 -30.03 -49.17
CA GLY A 29 -13.07 -31.46 -49.48
C GLY A 29 -11.62 -31.95 -49.53
N TRP A 30 -10.67 -31.20 -48.99
CA TRP A 30 -9.27 -31.62 -48.87
C TRP A 30 -9.11 -32.86 -47.98
N GLU A 31 -9.99 -33.02 -46.98
CA GLU A 31 -9.95 -34.09 -45.98
C GLU A 31 -10.05 -35.46 -46.65
N ARG A 32 -10.98 -35.61 -47.61
CA ARG A 32 -11.14 -36.85 -48.39
C ARG A 32 -9.95 -37.14 -49.29
N LYS A 33 -9.39 -36.11 -49.94
CA LYS A 33 -8.21 -36.28 -50.80
C LYS A 33 -7.00 -36.78 -50.03
N ILE A 34 -6.83 -36.30 -48.80
CA ILE A 34 -5.78 -36.78 -47.90
C ILE A 34 -6.12 -38.17 -47.38
N ALA A 35 -7.39 -38.41 -47.01
CA ALA A 35 -7.78 -39.67 -46.40
C ALA A 35 -7.69 -40.88 -47.35
N GLU A 36 -8.01 -40.67 -48.63
CA GLU A 36 -7.93 -41.69 -49.69
C GLU A 36 -6.56 -41.70 -50.41
N GLY A 37 -5.66 -40.80 -50.03
CA GLY A 37 -4.36 -40.61 -50.64
C GLY A 37 -3.29 -41.65 -50.21
N PRO A 38 -2.03 -41.43 -50.61
CA PRO A 38 -0.91 -42.26 -50.16
C PRO A 38 -0.64 -42.09 -48.65
N PRO A 39 0.11 -43.02 -48.03
CA PRO A 39 0.49 -42.91 -46.61
C PRO A 39 1.13 -41.56 -46.28
N CYS A 40 0.58 -40.86 -45.28
CA CYS A 40 1.04 -39.54 -44.89
C CYS A 40 0.92 -39.34 -43.37
N VAL A 41 1.60 -38.31 -42.86
CA VAL A 41 1.49 -37.85 -41.48
C VAL A 41 0.89 -36.45 -41.49
N VAL A 42 -0.22 -36.27 -40.79
CA VAL A 42 -0.91 -34.98 -40.72
C VAL A 42 -0.92 -34.48 -39.28
N LEU A 43 -0.36 -33.29 -39.09
CA LEU A 43 -0.51 -32.54 -37.85
C LEU A 43 -1.75 -31.65 -37.97
N ALA A 44 -2.82 -32.04 -37.30
CA ALA A 44 -4.11 -31.36 -37.39
C ALA A 44 -4.54 -30.75 -36.05
N SER A 45 -5.11 -29.55 -36.12
CA SER A 45 -5.74 -28.86 -35.00
C SER A 45 -7.26 -29.06 -35.02
N PRO A 46 -7.95 -28.96 -33.86
CA PRO A 46 -7.44 -28.81 -32.49
C PRO A 46 -7.07 -30.17 -31.85
N GLY A 47 -6.18 -30.14 -30.86
CA GLY A 47 -5.67 -31.35 -30.19
C GLY A 47 -6.72 -32.15 -29.40
N PHE A 48 -7.86 -31.54 -29.03
CA PHE A 48 -8.93 -32.22 -28.28
C PHE A 48 -9.95 -32.97 -29.15
N LEU A 49 -9.80 -32.95 -30.48
CA LEU A 49 -10.64 -33.71 -31.42
C LEU A 49 -12.14 -33.40 -31.31
N GLN A 50 -12.48 -32.17 -30.92
CA GLN A 50 -13.87 -31.74 -30.77
C GLN A 50 -14.50 -31.37 -32.11
N THR A 51 -13.79 -30.57 -32.92
CA THR A 51 -14.27 -30.01 -34.18
C THR A 51 -13.12 -29.81 -35.15
N GLY A 52 -13.41 -29.45 -36.40
CA GLY A 52 -12.40 -29.02 -37.37
C GLY A 52 -11.54 -30.15 -37.96
N PRO A 53 -10.38 -29.80 -38.56
CA PRO A 53 -9.56 -30.72 -39.36
C PRO A 53 -9.18 -32.03 -38.65
N SER A 54 -8.78 -31.97 -37.39
CA SER A 54 -8.37 -33.17 -36.65
C SER A 54 -9.53 -34.14 -36.44
N ARG A 55 -10.73 -33.60 -36.25
CA ARG A 55 -11.94 -34.37 -36.04
C ARG A 55 -12.47 -34.96 -37.35
N GLU A 56 -12.48 -34.18 -38.42
CA GLU A 56 -12.92 -34.63 -39.74
C GLU A 56 -12.03 -35.75 -40.29
N LEU A 57 -10.70 -35.62 -40.14
CA LEU A 57 -9.76 -36.67 -40.51
C LEU A 57 -9.94 -37.94 -39.66
N LEU A 58 -10.15 -37.79 -38.36
CA LEU A 58 -10.39 -38.92 -37.48
C LEU A 58 -11.64 -39.71 -37.91
N GLU A 59 -12.75 -39.05 -38.24
CA GLU A 59 -13.97 -39.74 -38.66
C GLU A 59 -13.77 -40.54 -39.96
N LEU A 60 -12.93 -40.05 -40.87
CA LEU A 60 -12.58 -40.75 -42.12
C LEU A 60 -11.60 -41.91 -41.89
N TRP A 61 -10.66 -41.75 -40.95
CA TRP A 61 -9.60 -42.73 -40.69
C TRP A 61 -9.91 -43.77 -39.62
N ALA A 62 -10.84 -43.48 -38.71
CA ALA A 62 -11.23 -44.35 -37.60
C ALA A 62 -11.60 -45.78 -38.02
N PRO A 63 -12.32 -46.02 -39.15
CA PRO A 63 -12.72 -47.37 -39.55
C PRO A 63 -11.59 -48.28 -40.05
N ASP A 64 -10.41 -47.77 -40.37
CA ASP A 64 -9.31 -48.55 -40.95
C ASP A 64 -8.20 -48.80 -39.92
N ALA A 65 -7.87 -50.09 -39.72
CA ALA A 65 -6.87 -50.53 -38.74
C ALA A 65 -5.43 -50.19 -39.14
N ARG A 66 -5.18 -49.82 -40.40
CA ARG A 66 -3.85 -49.41 -40.88
C ARG A 66 -3.47 -48.01 -40.44
N ASN A 67 -4.46 -47.21 -40.02
CA ASN A 67 -4.24 -45.85 -39.58
C ASN A 67 -3.81 -45.82 -38.09
N GLY A 68 -3.25 -44.68 -37.69
CA GLY A 68 -2.90 -44.41 -36.29
C GLY A 68 -3.16 -42.97 -35.89
N LEU A 69 -3.64 -42.80 -34.66
CA LEU A 69 -3.79 -41.51 -33.99
C LEU A 69 -2.77 -41.41 -32.87
N ILE A 70 -1.93 -40.38 -32.90
CA ILE A 70 -0.99 -40.08 -31.82
C ILE A 70 -1.46 -38.83 -31.08
N ILE A 71 -1.76 -38.97 -29.79
CA ILE A 71 -2.10 -37.85 -28.93
C ILE A 71 -0.86 -37.42 -28.17
N THR A 72 -0.46 -36.17 -28.36
CA THR A 72 0.82 -35.66 -27.88
C THR A 72 0.74 -34.80 -26.61
N GLY A 73 -0.45 -34.44 -26.14
CA GLY A 73 -0.66 -33.53 -25.02
C GLY A 73 -1.70 -34.04 -24.03
N TYR A 74 -1.78 -33.38 -22.88
CA TYR A 74 -2.81 -33.68 -21.88
C TYR A 74 -4.21 -33.42 -22.45
N SER A 75 -5.08 -34.43 -22.42
CA SER A 75 -6.49 -34.33 -22.80
C SER A 75 -7.37 -34.12 -21.57
N ILE A 76 -8.30 -33.18 -21.66
CA ILE A 76 -9.25 -32.85 -20.59
C ILE A 76 -10.40 -33.87 -20.60
N GLU A 77 -10.91 -34.21 -19.42
CA GLU A 77 -12.09 -35.05 -19.27
C GLU A 77 -13.32 -34.46 -19.97
N GLY A 78 -14.15 -35.32 -20.56
CA GLY A 78 -15.28 -34.92 -21.40
C GLY A 78 -14.88 -34.49 -22.82
N THR A 79 -13.61 -34.70 -23.21
CA THR A 79 -13.18 -34.53 -24.60
C THR A 79 -13.01 -35.83 -25.35
N LEU A 80 -13.29 -35.85 -26.65
CA LEU A 80 -13.07 -37.05 -27.48
C LEU A 80 -11.61 -37.51 -27.40
N ALA A 81 -10.64 -36.58 -27.37
CA ALA A 81 -9.24 -36.93 -27.21
C ALA A 81 -8.93 -37.66 -25.90
N ARG A 82 -9.75 -37.49 -24.84
CA ARG A 82 -9.62 -38.27 -23.61
C ARG A 82 -10.36 -39.61 -23.74
N ASP A 83 -11.57 -39.60 -24.28
CA ASP A 83 -12.41 -40.79 -24.40
C ASP A 83 -11.78 -41.84 -25.32
N ILE A 84 -11.19 -41.41 -26.45
CA ILE A 84 -10.57 -42.29 -27.43
C ILE A 84 -9.31 -42.99 -26.89
N MET A 85 -8.67 -42.46 -25.84
CA MET A 85 -7.53 -43.11 -25.18
C MET A 85 -7.94 -44.39 -24.44
N ASN A 86 -9.21 -44.53 -24.08
CA ASN A 86 -9.74 -45.77 -23.50
C ASN A 86 -10.06 -46.81 -24.59
N GLU A 87 -9.74 -46.52 -25.86
CA GLU A 87 -9.94 -47.38 -27.03
C GLU A 87 -11.37 -47.94 -27.19
N PRO A 88 -12.41 -47.08 -27.16
CA PRO A 88 -13.79 -47.54 -27.34
C PRO A 88 -13.95 -48.23 -28.70
N GLU A 89 -14.83 -49.24 -28.79
CA GLU A 89 -15.10 -49.95 -30.05
C GLU A 89 -15.76 -49.04 -31.10
N GLU A 90 -16.51 -48.05 -30.64
CA GLU A 90 -17.25 -47.12 -31.47
C GLU A 90 -17.06 -45.67 -31.01
N ILE A 91 -17.04 -44.74 -31.97
CA ILE A 91 -17.04 -43.30 -31.73
C ILE A 91 -18.26 -42.66 -32.39
N MET A 92 -18.85 -41.66 -31.74
CA MET A 92 -19.96 -40.90 -32.30
C MET A 92 -19.43 -39.79 -33.21
N SER A 93 -19.87 -39.71 -34.46
CA SER A 93 -19.59 -38.63 -35.42
C SER A 93 -20.24 -37.31 -35.01
N LEU A 94 -19.72 -36.19 -35.51
CA LEU A 94 -20.36 -34.87 -35.40
C LEU A 94 -21.79 -34.83 -35.96
N LYS A 95 -22.11 -35.72 -36.92
CA LYS A 95 -23.45 -35.85 -37.50
C LYS A 95 -24.38 -36.77 -36.70
N GLY A 96 -23.92 -37.31 -35.57
CA GLY A 96 -24.67 -38.25 -34.72
C GLY A 96 -24.61 -39.71 -35.16
N ASN A 97 -23.86 -40.03 -36.22
CA ASN A 97 -23.69 -41.41 -36.69
C ASN A 97 -22.62 -42.14 -35.88
N THR A 98 -22.83 -43.43 -35.63
CA THR A 98 -21.83 -44.28 -34.98
C THR A 98 -20.79 -44.76 -36.00
N ILE A 99 -19.50 -44.65 -35.65
CA ILE A 99 -18.36 -45.08 -36.47
C ILE A 99 -17.58 -46.13 -35.68
N GLN A 100 -17.34 -47.29 -36.30
CA GLN A 100 -16.49 -48.32 -35.69
C GLN A 100 -15.03 -47.87 -35.66
N ARG A 101 -14.40 -47.88 -34.48
CA ARG A 101 -12.99 -47.52 -34.32
C ARG A 101 -12.11 -48.76 -34.46
N LYS A 102 -11.33 -48.81 -35.54
CA LYS A 102 -10.24 -49.77 -35.76
C LYS A 102 -8.86 -49.13 -35.74
N ILE A 103 -8.78 -47.81 -35.91
CA ILE A 103 -7.54 -47.02 -35.87
C ILE A 103 -6.77 -47.24 -34.57
N SER A 104 -5.46 -47.44 -34.65
CA SER A 104 -4.60 -47.54 -33.45
C SER A 104 -4.49 -46.20 -32.72
N VAL A 105 -4.45 -46.20 -31.39
CA VAL A 105 -4.36 -44.97 -30.57
C VAL A 105 -3.10 -45.04 -29.71
N GLY A 106 -2.20 -44.09 -29.90
CA GLY A 106 -0.97 -43.95 -29.11
C GLY A 106 -0.98 -42.66 -28.31
N TYR A 107 -0.54 -42.71 -27.05
CA TYR A 107 -0.32 -41.51 -26.24
C TYR A 107 1.18 -41.32 -25.98
N ILE A 108 1.73 -40.21 -26.44
CA ILE A 108 3.12 -39.84 -26.22
C ILE A 108 3.15 -38.43 -25.64
N SER A 109 3.40 -38.30 -24.35
CA SER A 109 3.38 -36.99 -23.70
C SER A 109 4.57 -36.13 -24.14
N PHE A 110 4.29 -35.10 -24.93
CA PHE A 110 5.17 -33.95 -25.19
C PHE A 110 4.71 -32.72 -24.41
N SER A 111 3.94 -32.94 -23.34
CA SER A 111 3.49 -31.88 -22.46
C SER A 111 4.71 -31.19 -21.84
N ALA A 112 4.82 -29.88 -22.03
CA ALA A 112 5.83 -29.05 -21.36
C ALA A 112 5.49 -28.79 -19.87
N HIS A 113 4.90 -29.79 -19.21
CA HIS A 113 4.61 -29.75 -17.78
C HIS A 113 5.80 -30.33 -17.02
N VAL A 114 6.06 -29.76 -15.85
CA VAL A 114 7.08 -30.26 -14.93
C VAL A 114 6.63 -31.58 -14.31
N ASP A 115 7.58 -32.48 -14.10
CA ASP A 115 7.34 -33.68 -13.31
C ASP A 115 7.39 -33.38 -11.80
N TYR A 116 7.11 -34.40 -10.98
CA TYR A 116 7.18 -34.25 -9.53
C TYR A 116 8.58 -33.85 -9.04
N SER A 117 9.63 -34.44 -9.62
CA SER A 117 11.02 -34.21 -9.19
C SER A 117 11.43 -32.76 -9.41
N GLN A 118 11.22 -32.24 -10.62
CA GLN A 118 11.51 -30.86 -10.99
C GLN A 118 10.66 -29.87 -10.20
N ASN A 119 9.37 -30.17 -10.01
CA ASN A 119 8.48 -29.28 -9.29
C ASN A 119 8.82 -29.23 -7.80
N SER A 120 9.10 -30.38 -7.17
CA SER A 120 9.52 -30.44 -5.77
C SER A 120 10.84 -29.72 -5.54
N GLU A 121 11.83 -29.92 -6.41
CA GLU A 121 13.11 -29.20 -6.35
C GLU A 121 12.91 -27.69 -6.47
N PHE A 122 12.08 -27.23 -7.41
CA PHE A 122 11.79 -25.81 -7.58
C PHE A 122 11.16 -25.19 -6.32
N ILE A 123 10.16 -25.85 -5.72
CA ILE A 123 9.51 -25.35 -4.50
C ILE A 123 10.52 -25.29 -3.35
N GLU A 124 11.39 -26.30 -3.21
CA GLU A 124 12.43 -26.34 -2.19
C GLU A 124 13.50 -25.24 -2.38
N GLN A 125 13.84 -24.90 -3.62
CA GLN A 125 14.79 -23.82 -3.90
C GLN A 125 14.23 -22.44 -3.53
N VAL A 126 12.92 -22.23 -3.75
CA VAL A 126 12.26 -20.95 -3.45
C VAL A 126 12.07 -20.74 -1.94
N LYS A 127 11.88 -21.82 -1.16
CA LYS A 127 11.65 -21.77 0.30
C LYS A 127 10.51 -20.84 0.70
N ALA A 128 9.40 -20.88 -0.05
CA ALA A 128 8.23 -20.07 0.26
C ALA A 128 7.53 -20.57 1.53
N GLN A 129 7.08 -19.65 2.40
CA GLN A 129 6.27 -19.99 3.59
C GLN A 129 4.86 -20.49 3.22
N HIS A 130 4.32 -19.98 2.10
CA HIS A 130 3.00 -20.32 1.59
C HIS A 130 3.13 -20.81 0.15
N VAL A 131 2.66 -22.03 -0.12
CA VAL A 131 2.63 -22.64 -1.45
C VAL A 131 1.18 -22.86 -1.86
N VAL A 132 0.76 -22.34 -3.01
CA VAL A 132 -0.63 -22.47 -3.50
C VAL A 132 -0.63 -23.29 -4.77
N LEU A 133 -1.23 -24.48 -4.72
CA LEU A 133 -1.33 -25.40 -5.85
C LEU A 133 -2.61 -25.08 -6.65
N VAL A 134 -2.43 -24.86 -7.95
CA VAL A 134 -3.49 -24.54 -8.92
C VAL A 134 -3.22 -25.26 -10.24
N HIS A 135 -4.16 -25.20 -11.19
CA HIS A 135 -4.03 -25.75 -12.54
C HIS A 135 -3.61 -27.24 -12.57
N GLY A 136 -4.15 -28.04 -11.67
CA GLY A 136 -3.97 -29.49 -11.66
C GLY A 136 -5.28 -30.22 -11.44
N GLU A 137 -5.31 -31.51 -11.78
CA GLU A 137 -6.42 -32.38 -11.42
C GLU A 137 -6.47 -32.53 -9.89
N GLN A 138 -7.68 -32.58 -9.31
CA GLN A 138 -7.89 -32.47 -7.86
C GLN A 138 -7.15 -33.56 -7.08
N THR A 139 -7.19 -34.80 -7.55
CA THR A 139 -6.54 -35.96 -6.92
C THR A 139 -5.03 -35.85 -7.02
N ALA A 140 -4.50 -35.48 -8.18
CA ALA A 140 -3.08 -35.28 -8.42
C ALA A 140 -2.50 -34.14 -7.56
N MET A 141 -3.22 -33.02 -7.45
CA MET A 141 -2.85 -31.93 -6.54
C MET A 141 -2.87 -32.37 -5.08
N GLY A 142 -3.87 -33.17 -4.69
CA GLY A 142 -3.95 -33.74 -3.33
C GLY A 142 -2.75 -34.64 -3.00
N ARG A 143 -2.33 -35.48 -3.95
CA ARG A 143 -1.13 -36.33 -3.80
C ARG A 143 0.14 -35.49 -3.68
N LEU A 144 0.31 -34.47 -4.52
CA LEU A 144 1.46 -33.56 -4.46
C LEU A 144 1.50 -32.83 -3.11
N ARG A 145 0.38 -32.29 -2.64
CA ARG A 145 0.26 -31.65 -1.33
C ARG A 145 0.68 -32.59 -0.22
N ALA A 146 0.13 -33.81 -0.18
CA ALA A 146 0.45 -34.79 0.86
C ALA A 146 1.93 -35.16 0.88
N ALA A 147 2.52 -35.41 -0.30
CA ALA A 147 3.94 -35.75 -0.42
C ALA A 147 4.86 -34.61 0.05
N MET A 148 4.55 -33.37 -0.32
CA MET A 148 5.34 -32.20 0.10
C MET A 148 5.16 -31.91 1.60
N THR A 149 3.95 -32.00 2.15
CA THR A 149 3.71 -31.81 3.58
C THR A 149 4.49 -32.82 4.42
N ALA A 150 4.52 -34.10 4.01
CA ALA A 150 5.32 -35.12 4.70
C ALA A 150 6.82 -34.76 4.69
N ARG A 151 7.32 -34.35 3.53
CA ARG A 151 8.73 -33.99 3.34
C ARG A 151 9.16 -32.76 4.15
N TYR A 152 8.30 -31.75 4.30
CA TYR A 152 8.59 -30.59 5.16
C TYR A 152 8.48 -30.91 6.65
N LYS A 153 7.55 -31.80 7.04
CA LYS A 153 7.41 -32.26 8.42
C LYS A 153 8.66 -32.98 8.90
N ASP A 154 9.28 -33.80 8.06
CA ASP A 154 10.53 -34.50 8.39
C ASP A 154 11.73 -33.55 8.58
N ARG A 155 11.65 -32.34 8.02
CA ARG A 155 12.69 -31.30 8.07
C ARG A 155 12.43 -30.21 9.12
N ASP A 156 11.34 -30.32 9.88
CA ASP A 156 10.89 -29.32 10.85
C ASP A 156 10.69 -27.91 10.25
N GLU A 157 10.23 -27.86 8.99
CA GLU A 157 9.93 -26.61 8.28
C GLU A 157 8.41 -26.36 8.28
N ASP A 158 7.96 -25.23 8.84
CA ASP A 158 6.54 -24.83 8.82
C ASP A 158 6.17 -24.16 7.48
N VAL A 159 5.94 -25.00 6.47
CA VAL A 159 5.46 -24.57 5.14
C VAL A 159 3.98 -24.91 4.97
N LYS A 160 3.17 -23.91 4.65
CA LYS A 160 1.71 -24.06 4.48
C LYS A 160 1.37 -24.25 3.01
N ILE A 161 0.90 -25.45 2.66
CA ILE A 161 0.49 -25.81 1.30
C ILE A 161 -1.03 -25.77 1.17
N HIS A 162 -1.52 -24.93 0.25
CA HIS A 162 -2.93 -24.65 -0.01
C HIS A 162 -3.37 -25.20 -1.36
N THR A 163 -4.62 -25.66 -1.44
CA THR A 163 -5.26 -26.19 -2.65
C THR A 163 -6.67 -25.60 -2.76
N PRO A 164 -6.82 -24.29 -2.98
CA PRO A 164 -8.14 -23.65 -3.00
C PRO A 164 -8.96 -24.13 -4.19
N ARG A 165 -10.26 -24.33 -3.97
CA ARG A 165 -11.22 -24.64 -5.04
C ARG A 165 -11.59 -23.37 -5.81
N ASN A 166 -12.21 -23.54 -6.96
CA ASN A 166 -12.79 -22.42 -7.68
C ASN A 166 -13.79 -21.69 -6.77
N LEU A 167 -13.70 -20.35 -6.74
CA LEU A 167 -14.49 -19.46 -5.87
C LEU A 167 -14.16 -19.54 -4.37
N GLU A 168 -13.12 -20.28 -3.97
CA GLU A 168 -12.61 -20.26 -2.60
C GLU A 168 -11.62 -19.11 -2.41
N THR A 169 -11.91 -18.22 -1.46
CA THR A 169 -11.02 -17.12 -1.09
C THR A 169 -9.94 -17.63 -0.14
N LEU A 170 -8.67 -17.49 -0.52
CA LEU A 170 -7.54 -17.78 0.35
C LEU A 170 -7.07 -16.49 1.05
N GLU A 171 -7.27 -16.42 2.36
CA GLU A 171 -6.80 -15.29 3.18
C GLU A 171 -5.42 -15.57 3.76
N LEU A 172 -4.45 -14.70 3.46
CA LEU A 172 -3.09 -14.76 3.97
C LEU A 172 -2.82 -13.51 4.81
N SER A 173 -2.44 -13.70 6.07
CA SER A 173 -2.08 -12.61 6.97
C SER A 173 -0.57 -12.44 7.04
N PHE A 174 -0.08 -11.27 6.65
CA PHE A 174 1.32 -10.90 6.76
C PHE A 174 1.47 -9.81 7.83
N ARG A 175 2.19 -10.10 8.91
CA ARG A 175 2.59 -9.08 9.87
C ARG A 175 3.78 -8.33 9.28
N GLY A 176 3.51 -7.18 8.66
CA GLY A 176 4.56 -6.26 8.25
C GLY A 176 5.04 -5.45 9.45
N GLU A 177 6.32 -5.57 9.80
CA GLU A 177 6.96 -4.56 10.64
C GLU A 177 6.98 -3.24 9.87
N ARG A 178 6.42 -2.18 10.46
CA ARG A 178 6.42 -0.86 9.85
C ARG A 178 7.73 -0.17 10.22
N VAL A 179 8.63 -0.07 9.26
CA VAL A 179 9.89 0.65 9.42
C VAL A 179 9.69 2.11 9.01
N ALA A 180 9.95 3.03 9.93
CA ALA A 180 10.01 4.46 9.65
C ALA A 180 11.47 4.91 9.49
N LYS A 181 11.73 5.68 8.43
CA LYS A 181 13.04 6.30 8.21
C LYS A 181 13.09 7.66 8.90
N VAL A 182 14.18 7.97 9.58
CA VAL A 182 14.35 9.28 10.24
C VAL A 182 15.00 10.27 9.27
N GLY A 183 14.45 11.48 9.19
CA GLY A 183 14.94 12.57 8.36
C GLY A 183 16.28 13.13 8.84
N TYR A 184 16.98 13.80 7.91
CA TYR A 184 18.38 14.20 8.03
C TYR A 184 18.69 15.01 9.29
N ARG A 185 17.89 16.04 9.64
CA ARG A 185 18.19 16.87 10.83
C ARG A 185 17.97 16.14 12.16
N HIS A 186 16.97 15.26 12.28
CA HIS A 186 16.78 14.44 13.47
C HIS A 186 17.91 13.41 13.69
N ALA A 187 18.53 12.93 12.61
CA ALA A 187 19.64 11.98 12.68
C ALA A 187 21.02 12.63 12.94
N SER A 188 21.13 13.95 12.79
CA SER A 188 22.43 14.65 12.74
C SER A 188 23.04 14.98 14.11
N SER A 189 22.25 14.98 15.19
CA SER A 189 22.72 15.40 16.52
C SER A 189 23.12 14.23 17.43
N LYS A 190 22.53 13.03 17.25
CA LYS A 190 22.93 11.73 17.84
C LYS A 190 21.98 10.65 17.30
N ALA A 191 22.47 9.45 17.04
CA ALA A 191 21.56 8.31 16.83
C ALA A 191 20.79 8.06 18.14
N PRO A 192 19.45 7.99 18.11
CA PRO A 192 18.67 7.72 19.31
C PRO A 192 19.06 6.36 19.90
N GLN A 193 19.24 6.30 21.22
CA GLN A 193 19.47 5.05 21.94
C GLN A 193 18.13 4.40 22.33
N GLU A 194 18.20 3.15 22.79
CA GLU A 194 17.05 2.44 23.33
C GLU A 194 16.49 3.26 24.52
N GLU A 195 15.19 3.57 24.46
CA GLU A 195 14.43 4.47 25.38
C GLU A 195 14.47 5.99 25.13
N ASP A 196 15.19 6.46 24.10
CA ASP A 196 15.10 7.87 23.72
C ASP A 196 13.74 8.20 23.08
N THR A 197 13.08 9.24 23.58
CA THR A 197 11.83 9.72 22.98
C THR A 197 12.13 10.50 21.70
N VAL A 198 11.70 9.97 20.56
CA VAL A 198 11.83 10.65 19.26
C VAL A 198 10.51 11.34 18.91
N SER A 199 10.53 12.66 18.83
CA SER A 199 9.37 13.49 18.44
C SER A 199 9.58 14.10 17.06
N GLY A 200 8.59 13.99 16.18
CA GLY A 200 8.63 14.58 14.84
C GLY A 200 7.31 14.39 14.08
N LEU A 201 7.26 14.91 12.85
CA LEU A 201 6.13 14.71 11.94
C LEU A 201 6.30 13.39 11.19
N LEU A 202 5.35 12.46 11.37
CA LEU A 202 5.34 11.20 10.62
C LEU A 202 4.63 11.40 9.27
N VAL A 203 5.38 11.35 8.19
CA VAL A 203 4.86 11.38 6.82
C VAL A 203 4.72 9.96 6.29
N ALA A 204 3.50 9.57 5.94
CA ALA A 204 3.19 8.29 5.31
C ALA A 204 2.94 8.50 3.81
N LYS A 205 3.78 7.89 2.97
CA LYS A 205 3.63 7.92 1.51
C LYS A 205 3.92 6.53 0.93
N ASP A 206 2.97 5.96 0.20
CA ASP A 206 3.13 4.68 -0.52
C ASP A 206 3.74 3.56 0.35
N TYR A 207 3.20 3.35 1.55
CA TYR A 207 3.68 2.38 2.56
C TYR A 207 5.08 2.64 3.13
N SER A 208 5.73 3.73 2.74
CA SER A 208 6.93 4.23 3.38
C SER A 208 6.56 5.25 4.46
N TYR A 209 7.15 5.07 5.64
CA TYR A 209 7.00 5.97 6.77
C TYR A 209 8.30 6.76 6.93
N THR A 210 8.21 8.08 6.99
CA THR A 210 9.36 8.94 7.24
C THR A 210 9.05 9.90 8.38
N LEU A 211 9.87 9.89 9.42
CA LEU A 211 9.78 10.81 10.55
C LEU A 211 10.65 12.03 10.25
N LEU A 212 10.05 13.21 10.17
CA LEU A 212 10.69 14.46 9.76
C LEU A 212 10.63 15.51 10.86
N ASP A 213 11.62 16.40 10.87
CA ASP A 213 11.53 17.66 11.61
C ASP A 213 10.57 18.60 10.85
N PRO A 214 9.73 19.40 11.54
CA PRO A 214 8.84 20.36 10.89
C PRO A 214 9.53 21.30 9.88
N ARG A 215 10.82 21.59 10.07
CA ARG A 215 11.61 22.44 9.18
C ARG A 215 12.00 21.75 7.87
N ASP A 216 12.07 20.42 7.86
CA ASP A 216 12.41 19.62 6.67
C ASP A 216 11.19 19.28 5.82
N LEU A 217 9.98 19.59 6.30
CA LEU A 217 8.72 19.28 5.61
C LEU A 217 8.65 19.93 4.22
N ARG A 218 9.17 21.15 4.09
CA ARG A 218 9.17 21.88 2.82
C ARG A 218 10.06 21.23 1.78
N ASP A 219 11.26 20.83 2.18
CA ASP A 219 12.24 20.22 1.27
C ASP A 219 11.83 18.80 0.88
N PHE A 220 11.16 18.07 1.79
CA PHE A 220 10.79 16.67 1.57
C PHE A 220 9.42 16.48 0.91
N ALA A 221 8.39 17.21 1.36
CA ALA A 221 7.02 17.04 0.91
C ALA A 221 6.55 18.17 -0.03
N GLY A 222 7.36 19.21 -0.23
CA GLY A 222 6.95 20.42 -0.96
C GLY A 222 5.90 21.25 -0.21
N LEU A 223 5.55 20.88 1.02
CA LEU A 223 4.54 21.56 1.83
C LEU A 223 5.21 22.70 2.61
N SER A 224 4.74 23.92 2.39
CA SER A 224 5.22 25.08 3.15
C SER A 224 4.42 25.21 4.44
N THR A 225 5.10 25.42 5.56
CA THR A 225 4.46 25.77 6.84
C THR A 225 4.10 27.25 6.82
N THR A 226 2.83 27.58 7.07
CA THR A 226 2.36 28.97 7.17
C THR A 226 1.98 29.24 8.62
N ILE A 227 2.50 30.33 9.18
CA ILE A 227 2.07 30.86 10.48
C ILE A 227 1.10 32.01 10.20
N VAL A 228 -0.06 31.98 10.84
CA VAL A 228 -1.08 33.04 10.71
C VAL A 228 -0.96 33.94 11.94
N THR A 229 -0.33 35.10 11.80
CA THR A 229 -0.28 36.11 12.86
C THR A 229 -1.53 36.98 12.79
N GLN A 230 -2.25 37.09 13.89
CA GLN A 230 -3.44 37.93 14.03
C GLN A 230 -3.09 39.22 14.76
N ARG A 231 -3.76 40.31 14.35
CA ARG A 231 -3.60 41.64 14.92
C ARG A 231 -4.96 42.28 15.13
N GLN A 232 -5.19 42.79 16.33
CA GLN A 232 -6.43 43.49 16.65
C GLN A 232 -6.12 44.82 17.32
N ARG A 233 -6.68 45.90 16.78
CA ARG A 233 -6.57 47.24 17.36
C ARG A 233 -7.78 47.53 18.23
N ILE A 234 -7.52 48.10 19.39
CA ILE A 234 -8.54 48.45 20.39
C ILE A 234 -8.30 49.89 20.82
N VAL A 235 -9.37 50.68 20.83
CA VAL A 235 -9.35 52.04 21.38
C VAL A 235 -9.82 51.98 22.82
N LEU A 236 -9.10 52.61 23.74
CA LEU A 236 -9.38 52.59 25.17
C LEU A 236 -9.36 54.00 25.77
N GLY A 237 -10.30 54.27 26.68
CA GLY A 237 -10.37 55.53 27.43
C GLY A 237 -9.50 55.55 28.69
N VAL A 238 -8.67 54.51 28.90
CA VAL A 238 -7.88 54.32 30.13
C VAL A 238 -6.38 54.32 29.85
N GLY A 239 -5.60 54.79 30.83
CA GLY A 239 -4.15 54.84 30.73
C GLY A 239 -3.49 53.45 30.79
N TRP A 240 -2.32 53.35 30.15
CA TRP A 240 -1.51 52.13 30.03
C TRP A 240 -1.25 51.42 31.37
N ASP A 241 -0.94 52.18 32.43
CA ASP A 241 -0.61 51.62 33.74
C ASP A 241 -1.79 50.85 34.37
N LEU A 242 -3.03 51.29 34.08
CA LEU A 242 -4.23 50.59 34.55
C LEU A 242 -4.47 49.30 33.77
N VAL A 243 -4.20 49.30 32.47
CA VAL A 243 -4.28 48.10 31.62
C VAL A 243 -3.28 47.05 32.09
N ARG A 244 -2.03 47.45 32.31
CA ARG A 244 -0.99 46.61 32.88
C ARG A 244 -1.44 45.99 34.21
N TRP A 245 -1.96 46.81 35.14
CA TRP A 245 -2.36 46.32 36.46
C TRP A 245 -3.46 45.25 36.39
N HIS A 246 -4.46 45.42 35.52
CA HIS A 246 -5.51 44.40 35.32
C HIS A 246 -4.98 43.14 34.65
N LEU A 247 -4.06 43.27 33.68
CA LEU A 247 -3.42 42.13 33.05
C LEU A 247 -2.58 41.33 34.04
N GLU A 248 -1.78 41.99 34.88
CA GLU A 248 -1.03 41.34 35.97
C GLU A 248 -1.96 40.66 36.99
N GLY A 249 -3.06 41.32 37.34
CA GLY A 249 -4.01 40.83 38.33
C GLY A 249 -4.75 39.55 37.93
N VAL A 250 -5.00 39.35 36.63
CA VAL A 250 -5.80 38.22 36.12
C VAL A 250 -4.95 37.17 35.41
N CYS A 251 -3.95 37.57 34.64
CA CYS A 251 -3.10 36.66 33.86
C CYS A 251 -1.82 36.24 34.61
N GLY A 252 -1.56 36.80 35.79
CA GLY A 252 -0.36 36.53 36.58
C GLY A 252 0.83 37.37 36.14
N SER A 253 2.05 36.80 36.10
CA SER A 253 3.23 37.54 35.67
C SER A 253 3.16 37.88 34.18
N VAL A 254 3.25 39.16 33.85
CA VAL A 254 3.38 39.64 32.48
C VAL A 254 4.82 40.08 32.22
N GLU A 255 5.34 39.83 31.02
CA GLU A 255 6.70 40.23 30.66
C GLU A 255 6.65 41.58 29.94
N GLU A 256 7.34 42.58 30.50
CA GLU A 256 7.41 43.92 29.90
C GLU A 256 8.64 44.08 29.03
N GLY A 257 8.47 44.73 27.88
CA GLY A 257 9.56 45.02 26.97
C GLY A 257 9.22 46.12 25.97
N LEU A 258 10.16 46.34 25.06
CA LEU A 258 9.96 47.16 23.87
C LEU A 258 9.96 46.23 22.67
N ASP A 259 8.98 46.39 21.78
CA ASP A 259 9.01 45.72 20.48
C ASP A 259 10.13 46.32 19.60
N LYS A 260 10.41 45.69 18.46
CA LYS A 260 11.43 46.07 17.47
C LYS A 260 11.31 47.54 17.01
N ASP A 261 10.10 48.09 17.04
CA ASP A 261 9.81 49.49 16.69
C ASP A 261 9.86 50.45 17.89
N GLY A 262 10.34 50.01 19.05
CA GLY A 262 10.43 50.82 20.28
C GLY A 262 9.09 51.04 20.99
N VAL A 263 8.06 50.27 20.64
CA VAL A 263 6.71 50.37 21.23
C VAL A 263 6.66 49.58 22.54
N ARG A 264 6.13 50.20 23.60
CA ARG A 264 5.92 49.52 24.90
C ARG A 264 5.00 48.33 24.72
N THR A 265 5.48 47.16 25.10
CA THR A 265 4.79 45.88 24.86
C THR A 265 4.80 45.03 26.12
N THR A 266 3.67 44.41 26.39
CA THR A 266 3.48 43.47 27.49
C THR A 266 3.08 42.12 26.93
N ARG A 267 3.88 41.08 27.17
CA ARG A 267 3.59 39.71 26.74
C ARG A 267 2.81 38.97 27.81
N VAL A 268 1.62 38.51 27.43
CA VAL A 268 0.65 37.82 28.29
C VAL A 268 0.78 36.33 28.07
N MET A 269 1.04 35.59 29.16
CA MET A 269 1.14 34.12 29.19
C MET A 269 2.09 33.53 28.12
N GLY A 270 3.13 34.27 27.73
CA GLY A 270 4.09 33.86 26.70
C GLY A 270 3.50 33.73 25.28
N ALA A 271 2.26 34.16 25.05
CA ALA A 271 1.51 33.88 23.82
C ALA A 271 0.99 35.11 23.08
N VAL A 272 0.54 36.15 23.79
CA VAL A 272 -0.11 37.33 23.20
C VAL A 272 0.65 38.59 23.59
N ASP A 273 1.01 39.41 22.61
CA ASP A 273 1.70 40.68 22.82
C ASP A 273 0.69 41.84 22.79
N VAL A 274 0.61 42.59 23.89
CA VAL A 274 -0.20 43.82 24.01
C VAL A 274 0.71 45.02 23.83
N LYS A 275 0.54 45.79 22.76
CA LYS A 275 1.40 46.92 22.36
C LYS A 275 0.68 48.25 22.56
N HIS A 276 1.32 49.22 23.21
CA HIS A 276 0.81 50.58 23.41
C HIS A 276 1.15 51.48 22.20
N THR A 277 0.27 51.50 21.20
CA THR A 277 0.54 52.16 19.92
C THR A 277 0.25 53.67 19.96
N ALA A 278 -0.74 54.12 20.73
CA ALA A 278 -1.02 55.53 20.98
C ALA A 278 -1.70 55.73 22.36
N GLU A 279 -1.85 56.99 22.81
CA GLU A 279 -2.38 57.36 24.14
C GLU A 279 -3.73 56.68 24.49
N HIS A 280 -4.55 56.41 23.48
CA HIS A 280 -5.84 55.74 23.61
C HIS A 280 -5.98 54.52 22.68
N GLU A 281 -4.87 53.97 22.17
CA GLU A 281 -4.88 52.84 21.24
C GLU A 281 -3.90 51.75 21.66
N LEU A 282 -4.40 50.52 21.74
CA LEU A 282 -3.61 49.31 21.94
C LEU A 282 -3.74 48.37 20.75
N MET A 283 -2.70 47.57 20.53
CA MET A 283 -2.72 46.49 19.57
C MET A 283 -2.41 45.16 20.26
N LEU A 284 -3.28 44.17 20.07
CA LEU A 284 -2.99 42.78 20.40
C LEU A 284 -2.40 42.11 19.16
N GLU A 285 -1.29 41.39 19.33
CA GLU A 285 -0.64 40.61 18.28
C GLU A 285 -0.30 39.21 18.81
N TRP A 286 -0.68 38.17 18.07
CA TRP A 286 -0.37 36.78 18.45
C TRP A 286 -0.33 35.86 17.21
N ASP A 287 0.36 34.74 17.34
CA ASP A 287 0.31 33.67 16.35
C ASP A 287 -0.91 32.77 16.61
N SER A 288 -1.78 32.62 15.61
CA SER A 288 -3.05 31.91 15.73
C SER A 288 -2.83 30.42 15.99
N SER A 289 -3.45 29.96 17.06
CA SER A 289 -3.56 28.56 17.45
C SER A 289 -4.70 28.44 18.45
N ALA A 290 -5.31 27.26 18.60
CA ALA A 290 -6.44 27.09 19.52
C ALA A 290 -6.14 27.59 20.95
N SER A 291 -4.92 27.38 21.44
CA SER A 291 -4.50 27.88 22.76
C SER A 291 -4.27 29.38 22.78
N ASN A 292 -3.55 29.92 21.79
CA ASN A 292 -3.24 31.36 21.76
C ASN A 292 -4.49 32.20 21.49
N ASP A 293 -5.42 31.72 20.66
CA ASP A 293 -6.68 32.39 20.35
C ASP A 293 -7.55 32.50 21.61
N MET A 294 -7.60 31.44 22.44
CA MET A 294 -8.29 31.50 23.74
C MET A 294 -7.65 32.52 24.71
N ILE A 295 -6.33 32.60 24.72
CA ILE A 295 -5.61 33.59 25.56
C ILE A 295 -5.87 35.00 25.03
N ALA A 296 -5.86 35.19 23.70
CA ALA A 296 -6.14 36.47 23.05
C ALA A 296 -7.57 36.95 23.31
N ASP A 297 -8.57 36.07 23.17
CA ASP A 297 -9.96 36.38 23.47
C ASP A 297 -10.16 36.74 24.95
N SER A 298 -9.50 36.01 25.86
CA SER A 298 -9.55 36.30 27.30
C SER A 298 -8.91 37.65 27.61
N THR A 299 -7.77 37.95 26.99
CA THR A 299 -7.05 39.22 27.12
C THR A 299 -7.88 40.39 26.57
N LEU A 300 -8.50 40.21 25.41
CA LEU A 300 -9.41 41.17 24.79
C LEU A 300 -10.63 41.45 25.67
N ALA A 301 -11.27 40.40 26.19
CA ALA A 301 -12.43 40.52 27.08
C ALA A 301 -12.09 41.29 28.36
N LEU A 302 -10.91 41.03 28.93
CA LEU A 302 -10.42 41.76 30.09
C LEU A 302 -10.20 43.24 29.76
N ILE A 303 -9.46 43.53 28.69
CA ILE A 303 -9.11 44.89 28.27
C ILE A 303 -10.37 45.73 27.97
N THR A 304 -11.32 45.16 27.25
CA THR A 304 -12.60 45.84 26.95
C THR A 304 -13.52 45.99 28.16
N GLY A 305 -13.30 45.21 29.23
CA GLY A 305 -14.02 45.27 30.49
C GLY A 305 -13.48 46.28 31.51
N ILE A 306 -12.29 46.85 31.30
CA ILE A 306 -11.60 47.71 32.29
C ILE A 306 -12.44 48.93 32.67
N ASP A 307 -13.07 49.59 31.69
CA ASP A 307 -13.88 50.80 31.91
C ASP A 307 -15.11 50.55 32.78
N LYS A 308 -15.60 49.31 32.80
CA LYS A 308 -16.79 48.91 33.56
C LYS A 308 -16.44 48.31 34.93
N SER A 309 -15.16 48.12 35.23
CA SER A 309 -14.72 47.46 36.46
C SER A 309 -14.68 48.43 37.65
N PRO A 310 -15.39 48.16 38.77
CA PRO A 310 -15.32 48.97 39.98
C PRO A 310 -13.92 49.02 40.62
N ALA A 311 -13.05 48.06 40.30
CA ALA A 311 -11.67 48.02 40.77
C ALA A 311 -10.81 49.11 40.13
N SER A 312 -11.14 49.57 38.92
CA SER A 312 -10.45 50.66 38.23
C SER A 312 -10.50 51.98 39.02
N VAL A 313 -11.58 52.20 39.78
CA VAL A 313 -11.75 53.39 40.63
C VAL A 313 -10.86 53.36 41.89
N LYS A 314 -10.50 52.16 42.38
CA LYS A 314 -9.60 52.01 43.55
C LYS A 314 -8.14 52.35 43.22
N CYS A 315 -7.72 52.16 41.98
CA CYS A 315 -6.35 52.44 41.53
C CYS A 315 -6.09 53.95 41.32
N ILE A 316 -7.13 54.75 41.08
CA ILE A 316 -7.02 56.20 40.79
C ILE A 316 -6.91 57.06 42.08
N ARG A 317 -7.14 56.51 43.29
CA ARG A 317 -7.01 57.28 44.54
C ARG A 317 -5.53 57.46 44.92
N PRO A 318 -5.01 58.70 45.08
CA PRO A 318 -3.68 58.91 45.63
C PRO A 318 -3.64 58.39 47.07
N ARG A 319 -2.58 57.65 47.42
CA ARG A 319 -2.29 57.24 48.80
C ARG A 319 -2.00 58.48 49.66
N PHE A 320 -3.00 59.00 50.37
CA PHE A 320 -2.74 59.90 51.51
C PHE A 320 -2.20 59.06 52.67
N PHE A 321 -0.92 59.23 53.01
CA PHE A 321 -0.35 58.74 54.25
C PHE A 321 -0.86 59.61 55.41
N LEU A 322 -1.59 59.02 56.35
CA LEU A 322 -1.83 59.61 57.67
C LEU A 322 -1.00 58.82 58.67
N ASP A 323 0.04 59.46 59.19
CA ASP A 323 0.99 58.92 60.15
C ASP A 323 0.35 58.90 61.55
N HIS A 324 0.01 57.70 62.03
CA HIS A 324 -0.55 57.48 63.37
C HIS A 324 0.58 57.13 64.35
N ALA A 325 1.44 58.10 64.67
CA ALA A 325 2.51 57.91 65.65
C ALA A 325 2.86 59.17 66.45
N THR A 326 1.88 59.91 66.98
CA THR A 326 2.09 60.75 68.17
C THR A 326 0.78 61.25 68.75
N MET A 327 0.21 60.53 69.72
CA MET A 327 -0.59 61.11 70.81
C MET A 327 -0.96 59.98 71.76
N LEU A 328 -0.18 59.81 72.84
CA LEU A 328 -0.60 59.28 74.14
C LEU A 328 0.63 59.20 75.05
N THR A 329 0.94 60.29 75.75
CA THR A 329 1.50 60.26 77.12
C THR A 329 1.43 61.68 77.70
N ARG A 330 0.51 61.87 78.65
CA ARG A 330 0.66 62.74 79.85
C ARG A 330 -0.63 62.73 80.65
N THR A 331 -0.66 61.89 81.69
CA THR A 331 -1.53 62.06 82.86
C THR A 331 -0.96 63.16 83.77
N PRO A 332 -1.80 63.96 84.46
CA PRO A 332 -1.33 65.02 85.33
C PRO A 332 -1.14 64.52 86.77
N SER A 333 -0.10 65.02 87.45
CA SER A 333 0.08 64.91 88.90
C SER A 333 -0.02 66.28 89.55
N ARG A 334 -0.95 66.38 90.51
CA ARG A 334 -1.28 67.47 91.45
C ARG A 334 -1.97 68.71 90.90
#